data_AF-A0A1C5Y202-F1
#
_entry.id   AF-A0A1C5Y202-F1
#
_cell.length_a   1.000
_cell.length_b   1.000
_cell.length_c   1.000
_cell.angle_alpha   90.00
_cell.angle_beta   90.00
_cell.angle_gamma   90.00
#
_symmetry.space_group_name_H-M   'P 1'
#
loop_
_entity.id
_entity.type
_entity.pdbx_description
1 polymer ?
#
loop_
_entity_poly.entity_id
_entity_poly.type
_entity_poly.pdbx_seq_one_letter_code
_entity_poly.pdbx_strand_id
1 'polypeptide(L)'
;MNTQTSLVAEQIRLQQWADQIRDCQNRPSDMKVDAWCREHGITKANYYYRLRRVRAACLKLCDPSPSFVELKAPVESIPAKVSYTHSSVAAALHTKNGIAIDIYNDASLEFLRNLIGAASHAE
;
A
#
# COMPACT_ATOMS: atom_id res chain seq x y z
N MET A 1 16.58 33.06 -23.07
CA MET A 1 17.23 31.86 -23.63
C MET A 1 18.09 31.25 -22.53
N ASN A 2 17.73 30.07 -22.02
CA ASN A 2 18.52 29.41 -20.98
C ASN A 2 19.66 28.68 -21.69
N THR A 3 20.91 29.08 -21.45
CA THR A 3 22.07 28.36 -22.01
C THR A 3 22.15 26.97 -21.37
N GLN A 4 22.70 25.99 -22.11
CA GLN A 4 22.86 24.62 -21.61
C GLN A 4 23.58 24.57 -20.25
N THR A 5 24.59 25.43 -20.07
CA THR A 5 25.32 25.60 -18.80
C THR A 5 24.41 26.10 -17.67
N SER A 6 23.48 27.02 -17.94
CA SER A 6 22.54 27.53 -16.94
C SER A 6 21.57 26.44 -16.47
N LEU A 7 21.11 25.58 -17.39
CA LEU A 7 20.23 24.45 -17.06
C LEU A 7 20.95 23.43 -16.17
N VAL A 8 22.17 23.06 -16.54
CA VAL A 8 23.00 22.14 -15.75
C VAL A 8 23.30 22.72 -14.35
N ALA A 9 23.63 24.02 -14.26
CA ALA A 9 23.86 24.67 -12.99
C ALA A 9 22.61 24.70 -12.08
N GLU A 10 21.42 24.86 -12.65
CA GLU A 10 20.17 24.76 -11.89
C GLU A 10 19.94 23.35 -11.36
N GLN A 11 20.16 22.33 -12.19
CA GLN A 11 20.01 20.94 -11.80
C GLN A 11 20.97 20.55 -10.67
N ILE A 12 22.24 20.96 -10.76
CA ILE A 12 23.24 20.71 -9.72
C ILE A 12 22.81 21.36 -8.40
N ARG A 13 22.33 22.61 -8.43
CA ARG A 13 21.84 23.28 -7.21
C ARG A 13 20.64 22.57 -6.61
N LEU A 14 19.69 22.12 -7.43
CA LEU A 14 18.53 21.35 -6.96
C LEU A 14 18.96 20.05 -6.30
N GLN A 15 19.94 19.34 -6.87
CA GLN A 15 20.48 18.12 -6.29
C GLN A 15 21.13 18.38 -4.92
N GLN A 16 21.99 19.41 -4.83
CA GLN A 16 22.62 19.81 -3.56
C GLN A 16 21.59 20.18 -2.50
N TRP A 17 20.52 20.89 -2.89
CA TRP A 17 19.43 21.21 -1.97
C TRP A 17 18.66 19.97 -1.53
N ALA A 18 18.43 19.00 -2.42
CA ALA A 18 17.77 17.75 -2.08
C ALA A 18 18.58 16.95 -1.05
N ASP A 19 19.91 16.94 -1.19
CA ASP A 19 20.81 16.27 -0.25
C ASP A 19 20.77 16.94 1.14
N GLN A 20 20.79 18.27 1.19
CA GLN A 20 20.63 19.03 2.44
C GLN A 20 19.27 18.82 3.11
N ILE A 21 18.20 18.75 2.33
CA ILE A 21 16.85 18.48 2.87
C ILE A 21 16.80 17.07 3.47
N ARG A 22 17.39 16.08 2.80
CA ARG A 22 17.46 14.71 3.29
C ARG A 22 18.26 14.63 4.60
N ASP A 23 19.39 15.32 4.67
CA ASP A 23 20.18 15.42 5.90
C ASP A 23 19.38 16.05 7.05
N CYS A 24 18.72 17.19 6.80
CA CYS A 24 17.84 17.83 7.78
C CYS A 24 16.67 16.94 8.21
N GLN A 25 16.13 16.10 7.33
CA GLN A 25 15.08 15.14 7.66
C GLN A 25 15.59 14.00 8.55
N ASN A 26 16.86 13.64 8.42
CA ASN A 26 17.53 12.60 9.21
C ASN A 26 18.16 13.13 10.51
N ARG A 27 17.95 14.40 10.85
CA ARG A 27 18.44 14.99 12.11
C ARG A 27 17.84 14.28 13.35
N PRO A 28 18.52 14.34 14.51
CA PRO A 28 17.99 13.82 15.77
C PRO A 28 16.58 14.36 16.09
N SER A 29 15.72 13.53 16.70
CA SER A 29 14.32 13.87 16.93
C SER A 29 14.11 15.07 17.86
N ASP A 30 15.05 15.32 18.76
CA ASP A 30 15.11 16.45 19.68
C ASP A 30 15.63 17.74 19.02
N MET A 31 16.28 17.64 17.85
CA MET A 31 16.80 18.79 17.12
C MET A 31 15.70 19.49 16.30
N LYS A 32 15.56 20.81 16.52
CA LYS A 32 14.70 21.67 15.69
C LYS A 32 15.36 22.01 14.37
N VAL A 33 14.57 22.12 13.30
CA VAL A 33 15.04 22.55 11.96
C VAL A 33 15.83 23.86 12.02
N ASP A 34 15.42 24.79 12.88
CA ASP A 34 16.09 26.07 13.06
C ASP A 34 17.52 25.93 13.64
N ALA A 35 17.74 24.96 14.55
CA ALA A 35 19.07 24.65 15.07
C ALA A 35 19.95 24.03 13.98
N TRP A 36 19.42 23.03 13.26
CA TRP A 36 20.10 22.41 12.13
C TRP A 36 20.50 23.45 11.06
N CYS A 37 19.60 24.40 10.75
CA CYS A 37 19.89 25.48 9.81
C CYS A 37 21.08 26.35 10.23
N ARG A 38 21.19 26.67 11.53
CA ARG A 38 22.32 27.44 12.07
C ARG A 38 23.64 26.68 11.94
N GLU A 39 23.65 25.39 12.26
CA GLU A 39 24.83 24.53 12.11
C GLU A 39 25.29 24.42 10.65
N HIS A 40 24.33 24.44 9.71
CA HIS A 40 24.58 24.36 8.27
C HIS A 40 24.74 25.72 7.59
N GLY A 41 24.81 26.82 8.36
CA GLY A 41 25.07 28.17 7.83
C GLY A 41 23.98 28.71 6.92
N ILE A 42 22.72 28.27 7.08
CA ILE A 42 21.59 28.76 6.29
C ILE A 42 20.51 29.36 7.19
N THR A 43 19.76 30.32 6.63
CA THR A 43 18.58 30.85 7.33
C THR A 43 17.42 29.86 7.19
N LYS A 44 16.53 29.84 8.19
CA LYS A 44 15.29 29.05 8.16
C LYS A 44 14.44 29.36 6.92
N ALA A 45 14.38 30.64 6.51
CA ALA A 45 13.69 31.06 5.30
C ALA A 45 14.31 30.43 4.03
N ASN A 46 15.64 30.39 3.92
CA ASN A 46 16.35 29.76 2.81
C ASN A 46 16.08 28.25 2.77
N TYR A 47 16.07 27.57 3.93
CA TYR A 47 15.71 26.16 4.01
C TYR A 47 14.32 25.88 3.41
N TYR A 48 13.29 26.61 3.84
CA TYR A 48 11.94 26.39 3.33
C TYR A 48 11.78 26.80 1.86
N TYR A 49 12.54 27.79 1.40
CA TYR A 49 12.63 28.12 -0.02
C TYR A 49 13.19 26.95 -0.83
N ARG A 50 14.33 26.38 -0.41
CA ARG A 50 14.96 25.21 -1.04
C ARG A 50 14.04 24.00 -1.03
N LEU A 51 13.37 23.73 0.11
CA LEU A 51 12.39 22.65 0.25
C LEU A 51 11.25 22.77 -0.75
N ARG A 52 10.70 23.99 -0.91
CA ARG A 52 9.65 24.25 -1.89
C ARG A 52 10.14 24.00 -3.32
N ARG A 53 11.35 24.46 -3.66
CA ARG A 53 11.96 24.29 -4.99
C ARG A 53 12.18 22.81 -5.32
N VAL A 54 12.72 22.03 -4.39
CA VAL A 54 12.96 20.60 -4.56
C VAL A 54 11.64 19.84 -4.73
N ARG A 55 10.64 20.10 -3.89
CA ARG A 55 9.30 19.49 -4.05
C ARG A 55 8.68 19.79 -5.41
N ALA A 56 8.75 21.05 -5.86
CA ALA A 56 8.25 21.43 -7.17
C ALA A 56 8.99 20.72 -8.31
N ALA A 57 10.30 20.51 -8.19
CA ALA A 57 11.07 19.76 -9.19
C ALA A 57 10.69 18.26 -9.19
N CYS A 58 10.52 17.63 -8.02
CA CYS A 58 10.04 16.25 -7.94
C CYS A 58 8.66 16.08 -8.58
N LEU A 59 7.74 17.02 -8.36
CA LEU A 59 6.41 17.01 -8.98
C LEU A 59 6.44 17.19 -10.50
N LYS A 60 7.46 17.83 -11.07
CA LYS A 60 7.62 17.91 -12.53
C LYS A 60 8.16 16.62 -13.13
N LEU A 61 8.93 15.85 -12.37
CA LEU A 61 9.48 14.56 -12.79
C LEU A 61 8.47 13.42 -12.62
N CYS A 62 7.65 13.48 -11.57
CA CYS A 62 6.40 12.74 -11.54
C CYS A 62 5.47 13.37 -12.56
N ASP A 63 5.58 13.01 -13.84
CA ASP A 63 4.52 13.29 -14.80
C ASP A 63 3.20 12.85 -14.16
N PRO A 64 2.28 13.77 -13.83
CA PRO A 64 0.90 13.41 -13.62
C PRO A 64 0.34 13.27 -15.03
N SER A 65 0.91 12.37 -15.85
CA SER A 65 0.01 11.68 -16.76
C SER A 65 -1.11 11.22 -15.84
N PRO A 66 -2.40 11.50 -16.12
CA PRO A 66 -3.43 10.72 -15.51
C PRO A 66 -3.06 9.31 -15.93
N SER A 67 -2.35 8.62 -15.03
CA SER A 67 -2.28 7.19 -15.02
C SER A 67 -3.69 6.82 -14.61
N PHE A 68 -4.61 7.01 -15.56
CA PHE A 68 -5.72 6.15 -15.74
C PHE A 68 -5.06 4.82 -16.07
N VAL A 69 -4.57 4.17 -15.01
CA VAL A 69 -4.47 2.74 -14.99
C VAL A 69 -5.93 2.36 -15.12
N GLU A 70 -6.36 2.09 -16.34
CA GLU A 70 -7.39 1.08 -16.50
C GLU A 70 -6.84 -0.09 -15.70
N LEU A 71 -7.37 -0.25 -14.47
CA LEU A 71 -7.40 -1.56 -13.86
C LEU A 71 -8.01 -2.38 -14.97
N LYS A 72 -7.18 -3.19 -15.66
CA LYS A 72 -7.73 -4.28 -16.46
C LYS A 72 -8.71 -4.90 -15.49
N ALA A 73 -10.01 -4.76 -15.78
CA ALA A 73 -11.04 -5.53 -15.08
C ALA A 73 -10.40 -6.91 -14.97
N PRO A 74 -10.23 -7.44 -13.74
CA PRO A 74 -9.49 -8.66 -13.53
C PRO A 74 -9.86 -9.54 -14.68
N VAL A 75 -8.86 -9.90 -15.50
CA VAL A 75 -9.13 -10.92 -16.49
C VAL A 75 -9.59 -12.03 -15.57
N GLU A 76 -10.90 -12.23 -15.56
CA GLU A 76 -11.48 -13.52 -15.36
C GLU A 76 -10.77 -14.33 -16.46
N SER A 77 -9.50 -14.72 -16.19
CA SER A 77 -9.19 -16.13 -16.19
C SER A 77 -10.39 -16.65 -15.48
N ILE A 78 -11.29 -17.20 -16.25
CA ILE A 78 -12.33 -18.03 -15.75
C ILE A 78 -11.49 -19.20 -15.16
N PRO A 79 -11.18 -19.32 -13.84
CA PRO A 79 -11.65 -20.55 -13.24
C PRO A 79 -13.16 -20.42 -13.37
N ALA A 80 -13.77 -21.44 -13.97
CA ALA A 80 -15.22 -21.57 -14.07
C ALA A 80 -15.88 -20.82 -12.93
N LYS A 81 -16.70 -19.78 -13.23
CA LYS A 81 -17.48 -19.02 -12.25
C LYS A 81 -17.96 -20.00 -11.18
N VAL A 82 -17.23 -20.09 -10.07
CA VAL A 82 -17.80 -20.56 -8.83
C VAL A 82 -18.51 -19.31 -8.39
N SER A 83 -19.73 -19.17 -8.92
CA SER A 83 -20.72 -18.37 -8.25
C SER A 83 -20.67 -18.84 -6.81
N TYR A 84 -20.19 -18.00 -5.91
CA TYR A 84 -20.62 -18.08 -4.52
C TYR A 84 -22.09 -17.66 -4.48
N THR A 85 -22.95 -18.39 -5.22
CA THR A 85 -24.26 -18.71 -4.67
C THR A 85 -23.90 -19.35 -3.35
N HIS A 86 -24.27 -18.71 -2.24
CA HIS A 86 -24.39 -19.43 -0.99
C HIS A 86 -25.13 -20.71 -1.33
N SER A 87 -24.38 -21.81 -1.37
CA SER A 87 -24.91 -23.12 -1.64
C SER A 87 -26.05 -23.28 -0.65
N SER A 88 -27.25 -23.62 -1.11
CA SER A 88 -28.35 -23.80 -0.18
C SER A 88 -27.98 -24.92 0.78
N VAL A 89 -28.46 -24.84 2.02
CA VAL A 89 -28.29 -25.92 2.98
C VAL A 89 -28.96 -27.17 2.40
N ALA A 90 -28.17 -28.21 2.20
CA ALA A 90 -28.61 -29.51 1.71
C ALA A 90 -29.23 -30.34 2.85
N ALA A 91 -28.65 -30.23 4.05
CA ALA A 91 -29.13 -30.93 5.25
C ALA A 91 -28.71 -30.18 6.51
N ALA A 92 -29.51 -30.27 7.57
CA ALA A 92 -29.16 -29.79 8.91
C ALA A 92 -29.24 -30.96 9.89
N LEU A 93 -28.19 -31.15 10.70
CA LEU A 93 -28.15 -32.14 11.77
C LEU A 93 -28.28 -31.46 13.13
N HIS A 94 -29.22 -31.95 13.93
CA HIS A 94 -29.39 -31.52 15.31
C HIS A 94 -29.07 -32.68 16.26
N THR A 95 -28.17 -32.44 17.20
CA THR A 95 -27.85 -33.39 18.27
C THR A 95 -28.72 -33.13 19.49
N LYS A 96 -28.93 -34.16 20.33
CA LYS A 96 -29.66 -34.01 21.61
C LYS A 96 -29.00 -33.02 22.57
N ASN A 97 -27.71 -32.74 22.38
CA ASN A 97 -26.91 -31.85 23.22
C ASN A 97 -26.97 -30.38 22.74
N GLY A 98 -27.83 -30.07 21.75
CA GLY A 98 -28.02 -28.70 21.26
C GLY A 98 -27.02 -28.24 20.20
N ILE A 99 -26.14 -29.12 19.71
CA ILE A 99 -25.27 -28.82 18.56
C ILE A 99 -26.09 -28.93 17.27
N ALA A 100 -26.06 -27.89 16.45
CA ALA A 100 -26.65 -27.84 15.12
C ALA A 100 -25.53 -27.70 14.07
N ILE A 101 -25.57 -28.51 13.02
CA ILE A 101 -24.59 -28.52 11.93
C ILE A 101 -25.32 -28.42 10.60
N ASP A 102 -25.07 -27.35 9.86
CA ASP A 102 -25.61 -27.14 8.52
C ASP A 102 -24.61 -27.63 7.47
N ILE A 103 -25.07 -28.51 6.57
CA ILE A 103 -24.32 -29.05 5.45
C ILE A 103 -24.80 -28.39 4.17
N TYR A 104 -23.88 -27.77 3.44
CA TYR A 104 -24.15 -27.11 2.17
C TYR A 104 -23.93 -28.07 0.98
N ASN A 105 -24.62 -27.84 -0.15
CA ASN A 105 -24.52 -28.70 -1.35
C ASN A 105 -23.12 -28.81 -1.97
N ASP A 106 -22.19 -27.92 -1.61
CA ASP A 106 -20.81 -27.87 -2.07
C ASP A 106 -19.84 -28.48 -1.06
N ALA A 107 -20.34 -29.07 0.03
CA ALA A 107 -19.53 -29.78 1.00
C ALA A 107 -18.76 -30.92 0.33
N SER A 108 -17.43 -30.90 0.46
CA SER A 108 -16.59 -31.94 -0.14
C SER A 108 -16.80 -33.28 0.56
N LEU A 109 -16.66 -34.37 -0.19
CA LEU A 109 -16.80 -35.71 0.35
C LEU A 109 -15.73 -36.04 1.42
N GLU A 110 -14.55 -35.43 1.30
CA GLU A 110 -13.50 -35.50 2.31
C GLU A 110 -13.92 -34.79 3.62
N PHE A 111 -14.49 -33.59 3.51
CA PHE A 111 -15.03 -32.87 4.66
C PHE A 111 -16.13 -33.66 5.36
N LEU A 112 -17.08 -34.24 4.61
CA LEU A 112 -18.16 -35.06 5.17
C LEU A 112 -17.63 -36.30 5.88
N ARG A 113 -16.62 -36.98 5.32
CA ARG A 113 -15.98 -38.14 5.97
C ARG A 113 -15.30 -37.75 7.28
N ASN A 114 -14.56 -36.65 7.28
CA ASN A 114 -13.87 -36.15 8.47
C ASN A 114 -14.87 -35.73 9.55
N LEU A 115 -15.97 -35.09 9.16
CA LEU A 115 -17.04 -34.68 10.08
C LEU A 115 -17.72 -35.90 10.73
N ILE A 116 -18.08 -36.91 9.93
CA ILE A 116 -18.67 -38.15 10.46
C ILE A 116 -17.67 -38.88 11.36
N GLY A 117 -16.40 -38.94 10.96
CA GLY A 117 -15.32 -39.50 11.78
C GLY A 117 -15.18 -38.80 13.12
N ALA A 118 -15.10 -37.46 13.12
CA ALA A 118 -15.05 -36.66 14.34
C ALA A 118 -16.29 -36.86 15.22
N ALA A 119 -17.49 -36.91 14.63
CA ALA A 119 -18.73 -37.16 15.35
C ALA A 119 -18.78 -38.56 15.97
N SER A 120 -18.16 -39.57 15.33
CA SER A 120 -18.07 -40.92 15.89
C SER A 120 -17.15 -41.04 17.12
N HIS A 121 -16.29 -40.04 17.35
CA HIS A 121 -15.42 -39.94 18.52
C HIS A 121 -15.96 -38.98 19.59
N ALA A 122 -17.07 -38.29 19.32
CA ALA A 122 -17.76 -37.46 20.28
C ALA A 122 -18.76 -38.33 21.07
N GLU A 123 -18.25 -39.10 22.03
CA GLU A 123 -19.04 -39.60 23.16
C GLU A 123 -19.28 -38.48 24.19
#